data_AF-A0AA89BAA1-F1
#
_entry.id   AF-A0AA89BAA1-F1
#
_cell.length_a   1.000
_cell.length_b   1.000
_cell.length_c   1.000
_cell.angle_alpha   90.00
_cell.angle_beta   90.00
_cell.angle_gamma   90.00
#
_symmetry.space_group_name_H-M   'P 1'
#
loop_
_entity.id
_entity.type
_entity.pdbx_description
1 polymer ?
#
loop_
_entity_poly.entity_id
_entity_poly.type
_entity_poly.pdbx_seq_one_letter_code
_entity_poly.pdbx_strand_id
1 'polypeptide(L)'
;GGEAPQSLHPPARDFEPPLTTVQRHNKYDLVKATHHRGERRREIVDEIRKASEEWEFFRIVNHGVPFRLMDGMLNGIRRFHEQPEEAKKRTCIPQIVGKKELQDCAKCMVELREMMAELLSKALGLGRDYISGMECMKSEALACLYYRVCPEPELTFGTSKHSDTTFLTLLMQDTSVVSKSFTKSMD
;
A
#
# COMPACT_ATOMS: atom_id res chain seq x y z
N GLY A 1 40.36 16.71 0.94
CA GLY A 1 39.56 16.98 2.16
C GLY A 1 38.70 18.17 1.86
N GLY A 2 37.39 17.98 1.85
CA GLY A 2 36.40 19.04 1.66
C GLY A 2 35.12 18.57 2.32
N GLU A 3 34.88 19.02 3.53
CA GLU A 3 33.64 18.77 4.28
C GLU A 3 32.47 19.46 3.57
N ALA A 4 31.36 18.74 3.43
CA ALA A 4 30.08 19.32 3.06
C ALA A 4 29.47 20.05 4.29
N PRO A 5 28.75 21.17 4.11
CA PRO A 5 28.23 21.93 5.22
C PRO A 5 27.12 21.17 5.95
N GLN A 6 27.24 21.07 7.27
CA GLN A 6 26.19 20.59 8.17
C GLN A 6 25.04 21.60 8.15
N SER A 7 23.90 21.25 7.54
CA SER A 7 22.68 22.04 7.65
C SER A 7 22.10 21.86 9.05
N LEU A 8 22.34 22.84 9.91
CA LEU A 8 21.74 22.95 11.25
C LEU A 8 20.24 23.27 11.10
N HIS A 9 19.37 22.25 11.18
CA HIS A 9 17.93 22.46 11.35
C HIS A 9 17.60 22.48 12.86
N PRO A 10 16.69 23.37 13.32
CA PRO A 10 16.29 23.42 14.72
C PRO A 10 15.52 22.14 15.12
N PRO A 11 15.52 21.74 16.40
CA PRO A 11 14.88 20.52 16.85
C PRO A 11 13.36 20.61 16.61
N ALA A 12 12.83 19.66 15.84
CA ALA A 12 11.38 19.49 15.73
C ALA A 12 10.83 19.18 17.12
N ARG A 13 9.80 19.93 17.52
CA ARG A 13 9.09 19.72 18.80
C ARG A 13 8.43 18.35 18.78
N ASP A 14 8.51 17.68 19.92
CA ASP A 14 7.99 16.33 20.17
C ASP A 14 6.58 16.15 19.60
N PHE A 15 6.47 15.29 18.59
CA PHE A 15 5.20 14.71 18.19
C PHE A 15 5.48 13.27 17.80
N GLU A 16 5.54 12.36 18.79
CA GLU A 16 5.27 10.97 18.49
C GLU A 16 3.76 10.84 18.24
N PRO A 17 3.28 10.59 17.01
CA PRO A 17 1.90 10.18 16.86
C PRO A 17 1.85 8.68 17.15
N PRO A 18 1.16 8.23 18.22
CA PRO A 18 0.83 6.82 18.33
C PRO A 18 0.04 6.42 17.08
N LEU A 19 0.35 5.27 16.50
CA LEU A 19 -0.57 4.66 15.54
C LEU A 19 -1.96 4.64 16.15
N THR A 20 -2.89 5.40 15.57
CA THR A 20 -4.21 5.56 16.16
C THR A 20 -4.92 4.20 16.14
N THR A 21 -5.50 3.83 17.29
CA THR A 21 -6.35 2.64 17.53
C THR A 21 -7.43 2.41 16.45
N VAL A 22 -7.72 3.43 15.65
CA VAL A 22 -8.68 3.47 14.54
C VAL A 22 -8.32 2.52 13.39
N GLN A 23 -7.05 2.38 13.00
CA GLN A 23 -6.66 1.53 11.86
C GLN A 23 -6.87 0.03 12.09
N ARG A 24 -7.03 -0.40 13.35
CA ARG A 24 -7.33 -1.81 13.68
C ARG A 24 -8.77 -2.19 13.35
N HIS A 25 -9.69 -1.24 13.27
CA HIS A 25 -11.13 -1.48 13.17
C HIS A 25 -11.69 -1.38 11.74
N ASN A 26 -10.98 -0.76 10.79
CA ASN A 26 -11.43 -0.59 9.40
C ASN A 26 -10.90 -1.72 8.51
N LYS A 27 -11.40 -2.95 8.72
CA LYS A 27 -11.09 -4.13 7.90
C LYS A 27 -12.30 -4.54 7.07
N TYR A 28 -12.17 -4.47 5.75
CA TYR A 28 -13.25 -4.82 4.81
C TYR A 28 -13.01 -6.18 4.15
N ASP A 29 -14.02 -7.05 4.16
CA ASP A 29 -13.94 -8.42 3.66
C ASP A 29 -14.40 -8.54 2.21
N LEU A 30 -13.46 -8.67 1.28
CA LEU A 30 -13.76 -8.65 -0.17
C LEU A 30 -14.25 -9.97 -0.75
N VAL A 31 -13.92 -11.12 -0.16
CA VAL A 31 -14.48 -12.40 -0.61
C VAL A 31 -16.00 -12.42 -0.43
N LYS A 32 -16.53 -11.75 0.60
CA LYS A 32 -17.96 -11.52 0.73
C LYS A 32 -18.53 -10.61 -0.37
N ALA A 33 -17.74 -9.69 -0.92
CA ALA A 33 -18.19 -8.78 -1.98
C ALA A 33 -18.44 -9.50 -3.31
N THR A 34 -17.62 -10.50 -3.63
CA THR A 34 -17.65 -11.20 -4.92
C THR A 34 -18.71 -12.30 -5.00
N HIS A 35 -19.02 -12.97 -3.89
CA HIS A 35 -19.87 -14.17 -3.89
C HIS A 35 -21.36 -13.90 -3.59
N HIS A 36 -21.72 -12.70 -3.12
CA HIS A 36 -23.10 -12.38 -2.76
C HIS A 36 -23.77 -11.45 -3.81
N ARG A 37 -24.89 -11.89 -4.40
CA ARG A 37 -25.85 -10.99 -5.08
C ARG A 37 -26.80 -10.39 -4.05
N GLY A 38 -27.28 -9.17 -4.28
CA GLY A 38 -28.31 -8.53 -3.45
C GLY A 38 -27.77 -7.66 -2.31
N GLU A 39 -28.41 -7.75 -1.13
CA GLU A 39 -28.24 -6.78 -0.03
C GLU A 39 -26.81 -6.70 0.51
N ARG A 40 -26.12 -7.84 0.62
CA ARG A 40 -24.76 -7.87 1.16
C ARG A 40 -23.72 -7.18 0.29
N ARG A 41 -23.91 -7.16 -1.03
CA ARG A 41 -23.05 -6.36 -1.91
C ARG A 41 -23.31 -4.87 -1.74
N ARG A 42 -24.56 -4.48 -1.49
CA ARG A 42 -24.93 -3.08 -1.21
C ARG A 42 -24.31 -2.62 0.10
N GLU A 43 -24.34 -3.45 1.15
CA GLU A 43 -23.66 -3.16 2.42
C GLU A 43 -22.16 -2.89 2.23
N ILE A 44 -21.46 -3.72 1.46
CA ILE A 44 -20.03 -3.53 1.19
C ILE A 44 -19.76 -2.27 0.36
N VAL A 45 -20.62 -1.97 -0.62
CA VAL A 45 -20.51 -0.71 -1.39
C VAL A 45 -20.71 0.50 -0.47
N ASP A 46 -21.68 0.45 0.44
CA ASP A 46 -21.91 1.52 1.42
C ASP A 46 -20.77 1.65 2.43
N GLU A 47 -20.18 0.53 2.83
CA GLU A 47 -18.99 0.49 3.69
C GLU A 47 -17.78 1.12 3.01
N ILE A 48 -17.49 0.76 1.76
CA ILE A 48 -16.41 1.36 0.97
C ILE A 48 -16.66 2.85 0.76
N ARG A 49 -17.90 3.25 0.46
CA ARG A 49 -18.28 4.67 0.31
C ARG A 49 -17.95 5.47 1.57
N LYS A 50 -18.45 5.01 2.72
CA LYS A 50 -18.17 5.65 4.02
C LYS A 50 -16.67 5.66 4.33
N ALA A 51 -15.99 4.54 4.04
CA ALA A 51 -14.55 4.44 4.23
C ALA A 51 -13.84 5.53 3.42
N SER A 52 -14.13 5.66 2.13
CA SER A 52 -13.51 6.64 1.24
C SER A 52 -13.86 8.10 1.55
N GLU A 53 -15.05 8.37 2.09
CA GLU A 53 -15.47 9.73 2.52
C GLU A 53 -14.78 10.15 3.83
N GLU A 54 -14.70 9.24 4.80
CA GLU A 54 -14.18 9.54 6.13
C GLU A 54 -12.66 9.38 6.21
N TRP A 55 -12.13 8.35 5.54
CA TRP A 55 -10.77 7.84 5.66
C TRP A 55 -10.10 7.69 4.28
N GLU A 56 -8.98 8.38 4.08
CA GLU A 56 -8.18 8.22 2.86
C GLU A 56 -7.52 6.82 2.76
N PHE A 57 -7.43 6.09 3.89
CA PHE A 57 -6.79 4.77 3.96
C PHE A 57 -7.63 3.77 4.77
N PHE A 58 -7.75 2.56 4.24
CA PHE A 58 -8.40 1.45 4.92
C PHE A 58 -7.74 0.11 4.60
N ARG A 59 -8.00 -0.89 5.45
CA ARG A 59 -7.45 -2.24 5.26
C ARG A 59 -8.49 -3.15 4.63
N ILE A 60 -8.02 -3.96 3.71
CA ILE A 60 -8.81 -5.02 3.12
C ILE A 60 -8.32 -6.35 3.67
N VAL A 61 -9.24 -7.22 4.05
CA VAL A 61 -9.00 -8.59 4.49
C VAL A 61 -9.77 -9.56 3.61
N ASN A 62 -9.41 -10.84 3.66
CA ASN A 62 -10.03 -11.88 2.84
C ASN A 62 -10.12 -11.44 1.36
N HIS A 63 -9.03 -10.87 0.84
CA HIS A 63 -8.93 -10.32 -0.53
C HIS A 63 -8.66 -11.40 -1.58
N GLY A 64 -8.53 -12.68 -1.19
CA GLY A 64 -8.27 -13.81 -2.10
C GLY A 64 -6.81 -14.03 -2.47
N VAL A 65 -5.91 -13.07 -2.19
CA VAL A 65 -4.47 -13.23 -2.44
C VAL A 65 -3.86 -14.28 -1.48
N PRO A 66 -3.17 -15.32 -1.98
CA PRO A 66 -2.59 -16.36 -1.13
C PRO A 66 -1.56 -15.82 -0.13
N PHE A 67 -1.67 -16.21 1.14
CA PHE A 67 -0.72 -15.80 2.18
C PHE A 67 0.73 -16.12 1.82
N ARG A 68 0.99 -17.34 1.31
CA ARG A 68 2.33 -17.78 0.88
C ARG A 68 2.93 -16.90 -0.21
N LEU A 69 2.10 -16.34 -1.08
CA LEU A 69 2.54 -15.44 -2.13
C LEU A 69 2.97 -14.09 -1.53
N MET A 70 2.14 -13.51 -0.65
CA MET A 70 2.48 -12.26 0.03
C MET A 70 3.74 -12.39 0.89
N ASP A 71 3.85 -13.46 1.66
CA ASP A 71 5.02 -13.75 2.49
C ASP A 71 6.28 -13.96 1.64
N GLY A 72 6.17 -14.71 0.53
CA GLY A 72 7.27 -14.90 -0.43
C GLY A 72 7.73 -13.58 -1.06
N MET A 73 6.80 -12.71 -1.44
CA MET A 73 7.08 -11.37 -1.97
C MET A 73 7.85 -10.51 -0.95
N LEU A 74 7.33 -10.39 0.28
CA LEU A 74 7.96 -9.60 1.35
C LEU A 74 9.37 -10.13 1.68
N ASN A 75 9.50 -11.44 1.87
CA ASN A 75 10.78 -12.07 2.18
C ASN A 75 11.79 -11.94 1.02
N GLY A 76 11.34 -12.07 -0.23
CA GLY A 76 12.19 -11.90 -1.40
C GLY A 76 12.68 -10.46 -1.57
N ILE A 77 11.79 -9.47 -1.36
CA ILE A 77 12.15 -8.04 -1.39
C ILE A 77 13.15 -7.73 -0.27
N ARG A 78 12.94 -8.25 0.94
CA ARG A 78 13.88 -8.11 2.06
C ARG A 78 15.26 -8.69 1.72
N ARG A 79 15.31 -9.94 1.22
CA ARG A 79 16.56 -10.59 0.79
C ARG A 79 17.29 -9.84 -0.32
N PHE A 80 16.56 -9.14 -1.20
CA PHE A 80 17.19 -8.29 -2.20
C PHE A 80 17.85 -7.07 -1.56
N HIS A 81 17.17 -6.38 -0.64
CA HIS A 81 17.68 -5.15 -0.02
C HIS A 81 18.78 -5.39 1.02
N GLU A 82 18.78 -6.55 1.68
CA GLU A 82 19.81 -6.96 2.65
C GLU A 82 21.11 -7.47 2.00
N GLN A 83 21.16 -7.57 0.66
CA GLN A 83 22.40 -7.91 -0.04
C GLN A 83 23.45 -6.79 0.05
N PRO A 84 24.75 -7.14 0.01
CA PRO A 84 25.82 -6.17 -0.21
C PRO A 84 25.58 -5.35 -1.50
N GLU A 85 25.99 -4.08 -1.51
CA GLU A 85 25.79 -3.18 -2.67
C GLU A 85 26.31 -3.78 -3.99
N GLU A 86 27.46 -4.48 -3.96
CA GLU A 86 28.04 -5.12 -5.15
C GLU A 86 27.19 -6.29 -5.68
N ALA A 87 26.45 -6.97 -4.81
CA ALA A 87 25.54 -8.03 -5.22
C ALA A 87 24.22 -7.45 -5.80
N LYS A 88 23.72 -6.34 -5.24
CA LYS A 88 22.53 -5.64 -5.77
C LYS A 88 22.73 -5.08 -7.18
N LYS A 89 23.96 -4.72 -7.56
CA LYS A 89 24.30 -4.32 -8.94
C LYS A 89 24.23 -5.47 -9.94
N ARG A 90 24.36 -6.72 -9.46
CA ARG A 90 24.43 -7.94 -10.28
C ARG A 90 23.14 -8.74 -10.27
N THR A 91 22.22 -8.42 -9.37
CA THR A 91 20.92 -9.07 -9.24
C THR A 91 19.79 -8.07 -9.42
N CYS A 92 18.57 -8.55 -9.66
CA CYS A 92 17.37 -7.71 -9.63
C CYS A 92 16.25 -8.41 -8.87
N ILE A 93 15.24 -7.66 -8.44
CA ILE A 93 14.10 -8.18 -7.67
C ILE A 93 13.48 -9.44 -8.32
N PRO A 94 13.18 -9.49 -9.64
CA PRO A 94 12.65 -10.69 -10.28
C PRO A 94 13.54 -11.94 -10.17
N GLN A 95 14.86 -11.77 -10.03
CA GLN A 95 15.78 -12.90 -9.84
C GLN A 95 15.80 -13.43 -8.40
N ILE A 96 15.56 -12.56 -7.42
CA ILE A 96 15.59 -12.93 -5.99
C ILE A 96 14.22 -13.44 -5.51
N VAL A 97 13.16 -12.71 -5.85
CA VAL A 97 11.77 -13.08 -5.51
C VAL A 97 11.30 -14.27 -6.34
N GLY A 98 11.78 -14.36 -7.58
CA GLY A 98 11.31 -15.31 -8.58
C GLY A 98 10.33 -14.65 -9.56
N LYS A 99 10.54 -14.89 -10.85
CA LYS A 99 9.73 -14.29 -11.93
C LYS A 99 8.26 -14.71 -11.82
N LYS A 100 8.02 -15.98 -11.47
CA LYS A 100 6.67 -16.54 -11.37
C LYS A 100 5.93 -15.89 -10.21
N GLU A 101 6.56 -15.80 -9.05
CA GLU A 101 6.00 -15.19 -7.85
C GLU A 101 5.67 -13.71 -8.09
N LEU A 102 6.55 -12.98 -8.77
CA LEU A 102 6.30 -11.59 -9.14
C LEU A 102 5.11 -11.45 -10.11
N GLN A 103 5.00 -12.35 -11.10
CA GLN A 103 3.88 -12.39 -12.04
C GLN A 103 2.56 -12.76 -11.35
N ASP A 104 2.57 -13.76 -10.49
CA ASP A 104 1.40 -14.18 -9.70
C ASP A 104 0.94 -13.04 -8.79
N CYS A 105 1.88 -12.33 -8.14
CA CYS A 105 1.57 -11.16 -7.33
C CYS A 105 0.97 -10.03 -8.17
N ALA A 106 1.57 -9.70 -9.31
CA ALA A 106 1.06 -8.65 -10.20
C ALA A 106 -0.36 -8.98 -10.66
N LYS A 107 -0.62 -10.23 -11.10
CA LYS A 107 -1.94 -10.70 -11.50
C LYS A 107 -2.97 -10.55 -10.37
N CYS A 108 -2.64 -10.99 -9.15
CA CYS A 108 -3.53 -10.84 -8.00
C CYS A 108 -3.83 -9.37 -7.67
N MET A 109 -2.85 -8.47 -7.83
CA MET A 109 -3.02 -7.04 -7.58
C MET A 109 -3.90 -6.38 -8.65
N VAL A 110 -3.78 -6.81 -9.91
CA VAL A 110 -4.67 -6.39 -11.00
C VAL A 110 -6.11 -6.81 -10.72
N GLU A 111 -6.34 -8.08 -10.38
CA GLU A 111 -7.69 -8.58 -10.04
C GLU A 111 -8.30 -7.81 -8.86
N LEU A 112 -7.48 -7.50 -7.84
CA LEU A 112 -7.91 -6.70 -6.70
C LEU A 112 -8.21 -5.25 -7.10
N ARG A 113 -7.42 -4.64 -7.97
CA ARG A 113 -7.64 -3.28 -8.49
C ARG A 113 -8.98 -3.21 -9.23
N GLU A 114 -9.24 -4.14 -10.15
CA GLU A 114 -10.50 -4.15 -10.91
C GLU A 114 -11.72 -4.32 -10.00
N MET A 115 -11.61 -5.17 -8.97
CA MET A 115 -12.66 -5.33 -7.98
C MET A 115 -12.93 -4.04 -7.20
N MET A 116 -11.86 -3.37 -6.75
CA MET A 116 -11.96 -2.10 -6.03
C MET A 116 -12.52 -0.98 -6.93
N ALA A 117 -12.09 -0.92 -8.19
CA ALA A 117 -12.60 0.04 -9.17
C ALA A 117 -14.11 -0.12 -9.38
N GLU A 118 -14.61 -1.36 -9.47
CA GLU A 118 -16.05 -1.62 -9.55
C GLU A 118 -16.79 -1.14 -8.29
N LEU A 119 -16.28 -1.49 -7.11
CA LEU A 119 -16.93 -1.13 -5.84
C LEU A 119 -16.98 0.39 -5.65
N LEU A 120 -15.89 1.08 -5.96
CA LEU A 120 -15.80 2.55 -5.94
C LEU A 120 -16.74 3.17 -6.97
N SER A 121 -16.82 2.63 -8.19
CA SER A 121 -17.74 3.13 -9.20
C SER A 121 -19.19 3.04 -8.70
N LYS A 122 -19.56 1.91 -8.09
CA LYS A 122 -20.89 1.71 -7.49
C LYS A 122 -21.14 2.64 -6.31
N ALA A 123 -20.14 2.85 -5.45
CA ALA A 123 -20.23 3.78 -4.32
C ALA A 123 -20.52 5.21 -4.77
N LEU A 124 -20.00 5.60 -5.94
CA LEU A 124 -20.23 6.91 -6.57
C LEU A 124 -21.51 6.98 -7.43
N GLY A 125 -22.28 5.89 -7.51
CA GLY A 125 -23.47 5.84 -8.38
C GLY A 125 -23.16 5.79 -9.88
N LEU A 126 -21.94 5.40 -10.25
CA LEU A 126 -21.46 5.33 -11.63
C LEU A 126 -21.65 3.94 -12.23
N GLY A 127 -21.48 3.84 -13.55
CA GLY A 127 -21.45 2.56 -14.26
C GLY A 127 -20.32 1.67 -13.74
N ARG A 128 -20.55 0.34 -13.73
CA ARG A 128 -19.62 -0.68 -13.18
C ARG A 128 -18.17 -0.47 -13.62
N ASP A 129 -17.97 -0.21 -14.90
CA ASP A 129 -16.65 -0.16 -15.54
C ASP A 129 -16.15 1.28 -15.73
N TYR A 130 -16.79 2.26 -15.07
CA TYR A 130 -16.46 3.67 -15.24
C TYR A 130 -15.03 3.96 -14.77
N ILE A 131 -14.70 3.63 -13.52
CA ILE A 131 -13.36 3.89 -12.96
C ILE A 131 -12.31 3.03 -13.67
N SER A 132 -12.56 1.73 -13.89
CA SER A 132 -11.60 0.86 -14.58
C SER A 132 -11.35 1.29 -16.04
N GLY A 133 -12.32 1.94 -16.67
CA GLY A 133 -12.16 2.52 -18.01
C GLY A 133 -11.31 3.80 -18.06
N MET A 134 -11.04 4.44 -16.92
CA MET A 134 -10.25 5.67 -16.85
C MET A 134 -8.79 5.42 -17.22
N GLU A 135 -8.17 6.33 -17.96
CA GLU A 135 -6.77 6.18 -18.38
C GLU A 135 -5.81 6.10 -17.18
N CYS A 136 -6.08 6.87 -16.12
CA CYS A 136 -5.28 6.84 -14.89
C CYS A 136 -5.34 5.50 -14.13
N MET A 137 -6.32 4.65 -14.43
CA MET A 137 -6.46 3.31 -13.84
C MET A 137 -5.75 2.21 -14.62
N LYS A 138 -5.28 2.50 -15.84
CA LYS A 138 -4.54 1.55 -16.69
C LYS A 138 -3.05 1.53 -16.41
N SER A 139 -2.52 2.55 -15.73
CA SER A 139 -1.10 2.62 -15.37
C SER A 139 -0.80 1.71 -14.20
N GLU A 140 0.26 0.90 -14.31
CA GLU A 140 0.70 -0.04 -13.29
C GLU A 140 2.15 0.26 -12.90
N ALA A 141 2.36 0.58 -11.63
CA ALA A 141 3.69 0.77 -11.06
C ALA A 141 3.82 -0.05 -9.78
N LEU A 142 4.96 -0.74 -9.63
CA LEU A 142 5.29 -1.48 -8.42
C LEU A 142 6.49 -0.82 -7.73
N ALA A 143 6.24 -0.28 -6.53
CA ALA A 143 7.29 0.22 -5.65
C ALA A 143 7.62 -0.82 -4.57
N CYS A 144 8.86 -1.29 -4.54
CA CYS A 144 9.37 -2.21 -3.51
C CYS A 144 10.22 -1.43 -2.52
N LEU A 145 9.59 -0.83 -1.51
CA LEU A 145 10.25 0.05 -0.54
C LEU A 145 10.76 -0.77 0.66
N TYR A 146 12.00 -0.55 1.06
CA TYR A 146 12.63 -1.21 2.20
C TYR A 146 13.28 -0.17 3.13
N TYR A 147 12.72 -0.03 4.33
CA TYR A 147 13.23 0.87 5.35
C TYR A 147 14.06 0.09 6.36
N ARG A 148 15.36 0.41 6.43
CA ARG A 148 16.25 -0.14 7.46
C ARG A 148 15.93 0.47 8.82
N VAL A 149 16.32 -0.23 9.88
CA VAL A 149 16.31 0.33 11.24
C VAL A 149 17.13 1.62 11.24
N CYS A 150 16.52 2.71 11.72
CA CYS A 150 17.15 4.00 11.85
C CYS A 150 17.55 4.20 13.32
N PRO A 151 18.82 4.51 13.63
CA PRO A 151 19.24 4.84 15.00
C PRO A 151 18.56 6.08 15.58
N GLU A 152 18.20 7.04 14.71
CA GLU A 152 17.61 8.34 15.06
C GLU A 152 16.31 8.56 14.27
N PRO A 153 15.24 7.78 14.56
CA PRO A 153 13.99 7.84 13.79
C PRO A 153 13.31 9.21 13.89
N GLU A 154 13.48 9.94 15.00
CA GLU A 154 12.92 11.28 15.20
C GLU A 154 13.55 12.35 14.28
N LEU A 155 14.73 12.06 13.72
CA LEU A 155 15.47 12.98 12.85
C LEU A 155 15.42 12.57 11.37
N THR A 156 14.81 11.42 11.05
CA THR A 156 14.83 10.84 9.70
C THR A 156 13.44 10.41 9.26
N PHE A 157 13.03 10.85 8.08
CA PHE A 157 11.81 10.33 7.45
C PHE A 157 12.15 9.17 6.51
N GLY A 158 11.38 8.08 6.58
CA GLY A 158 11.47 7.00 5.59
C GLY A 158 11.13 7.49 4.18
N THR A 159 10.09 8.30 4.06
CA THR A 159 9.71 9.03 2.85
C THR A 159 9.29 10.45 3.21
N SER A 160 9.49 11.40 2.30
CA SER A 160 8.88 12.72 2.44
C SER A 160 7.35 12.60 2.53
N LYS A 161 6.71 13.59 3.18
CA LYS A 161 5.25 13.72 3.13
C LYS A 161 4.82 13.98 1.68
N HIS A 162 3.91 13.16 1.18
CA HIS A 162 3.36 13.27 -0.17
C HIS A 162 1.94 12.71 -0.20
N SER A 163 1.22 13.04 -1.26
CA SER A 163 0.03 12.32 -1.69
C SER A 163 0.40 11.50 -2.93
N ASP A 164 -0.15 10.30 -3.02
CA ASP A 164 0.05 9.47 -4.21
C ASP A 164 -0.55 10.17 -5.43
N THR A 165 0.16 10.12 -6.55
CA THR A 165 -0.31 10.65 -7.83
C THR A 165 -1.21 9.67 -8.57
N THR A 166 -1.28 8.42 -8.10
CA THR A 166 -2.11 7.35 -8.63
C THR A 166 -3.53 7.42 -8.08
N PHE A 167 -4.52 7.03 -8.89
CA PHE A 167 -5.93 7.03 -8.47
C PHE A 167 -6.19 6.03 -7.34
N LEU A 168 -5.57 4.84 -7.40
CA LEU A 168 -5.70 3.80 -6.39
C LEU A 168 -4.34 3.14 -6.12
N THR A 169 -3.94 3.14 -4.86
CA THR A 169 -2.72 2.46 -4.39
C THR A 169 -3.10 1.22 -3.56
N LEU A 170 -2.65 0.05 -4.02
CA LEU A 170 -2.76 -1.19 -3.25
C LEU A 170 -1.44 -1.49 -2.56
N LEU A 171 -1.46 -1.56 -1.24
CA LEU A 171 -0.26 -1.55 -0.41
C LEU A 171 -0.10 -2.86 0.36
N MET A 172 0.88 -3.66 -0.03
CA MET A 172 1.34 -4.82 0.73
C MET A 172 2.41 -4.38 1.72
N GLN A 173 2.17 -4.55 3.02
CA GLN A 173 3.08 -4.11 4.07
C GLN A 173 3.42 -5.25 5.02
N ASP A 174 4.69 -5.31 5.42
CA ASP A 174 5.15 -6.17 6.50
C ASP A 174 4.48 -5.77 7.82
N THR A 175 3.71 -6.70 8.40
CA THR A 175 2.97 -6.47 9.65
C THR A 175 3.83 -6.63 10.90
N SER A 176 5.07 -7.10 10.77
CA SER A 176 6.01 -7.26 11.89
C SER A 176 6.69 -5.95 12.28
N VAL A 177 6.61 -4.92 11.43
CA VAL A 177 7.20 -3.60 11.67
C VAL A 177 6.11 -2.53 11.60
N VAL A 178 6.09 -1.68 12.61
CA VAL A 178 5.10 -0.61 12.77
C VAL A 178 5.74 0.71 12.33
N SER A 179 5.44 1.19 11.12
CA SER A 179 6.22 2.31 10.53
C SER A 179 5.45 3.31 9.66
N LYS A 180 4.11 3.26 9.60
CA LYS A 180 3.34 4.22 8.78
C LYS A 180 2.51 5.17 9.61
N SER A 181 2.69 6.47 9.40
CA SER A 181 1.76 7.51 9.81
C SER A 181 0.99 7.98 8.57
N PHE A 182 -0.34 8.09 8.70
CA PHE A 182 -1.19 8.71 7.68
C PHE A 182 -1.82 9.95 8.30
N THR A 183 -1.82 11.05 7.56
CA THR A 183 -2.46 12.30 7.99
C THR A 183 -3.46 12.71 6.92
N LYS A 184 -4.72 12.91 7.31
CA LYS A 184 -5.76 13.43 6.42
C LYS A 184 -5.37 14.83 5.95
N SER A 185 -5.52 15.12 4.66
CA SER A 185 -5.41 16.51 4.19
C SER A 185 -6.58 17.31 4.78
N MET A 186 -6.28 18.34 5.56
CA MET A 186 -7.29 19.33 5.94
C MET A 186 -7.31 20.37 4.83
N ASP A 187 -8.34 20.32 3.98
CA ASP A 187 -8.65 21.40 3.04
C ASP A 187 -9.23 22.62 3.78
#